data_AF-A0A7C3T065-F1
#
_entry.id   AF-A0A7C3T065-F1
#
_cell.length_a   1.000
_cell.length_b   1.000
_cell.length_c   1.000
_cell.angle_alpha   90.00
_cell.angle_beta   90.00
_cell.angle_gamma   90.00
#
_symmetry.space_group_name_H-M   'P 1'
#
loop_
_entity.id
_entity.type
_entity.pdbx_description
1 polymer ?
#
loop_
_entity_poly.entity_id
_entity_poly.type
_entity_poly.pdbx_seq_one_letter_code
_entity_poly.pdbx_strand_id
1 'polypeptide(L)'
;MTGRSPDTFHPPKLLPRRHGVLRRARSVAGIPTLERMTYDVLMGRGGTAETVVVAMSGGVDSSAAAATLAEQGYRVIGVTFLLGGVAEGSPPEACYHYLETARRVAEALGLEHRVLDLREEFRSRVIQPFVSEYLRGRTPNPCVECNRWVKFPALLRVADEAGSERVATGHYARVRKNPDGTFSLLRAKDAGKDQSYVLYRLGQEELRRCLFPNGERSKEQARAFLASRGIPGEKVRESQDICFLAGWNYRDFLALHCPECLKPGPILGTGGEVLGEHEGIAFYTVGQRRGLGVSRSRPLYVVRLEPERGAVVLGEREEVPGTWLEAERAIWVRGKPPAEEFQATAMARYNTPPVPCRVRVEGENFTLYFGSRVWALTPGQHAVIYRGDEVLGGGVIARVG
;
A
#
# COMPACT_ATOMS: atom_id res chain seq x y z
N MET A 1 -51.33 34.01 7.42
CA MET A 1 -52.03 34.89 8.39
C MET A 1 -52.10 34.09 9.67
N THR A 2 -51.49 34.43 10.81
CA THR A 2 -51.15 35.69 11.52
C THR A 2 -49.83 35.43 12.30
N GLY A 3 -48.78 36.27 12.30
CA GLY A 3 -48.59 37.52 13.08
C GLY A 3 -48.50 37.23 14.59
N ARG A 4 -47.51 37.61 15.43
CA ARG A 4 -46.48 38.66 15.44
C ARG A 4 -45.48 38.35 16.61
N SER A 5 -44.16 38.41 16.39
CA SER A 5 -43.18 39.41 16.92
C SER A 5 -42.45 39.08 18.24
N PRO A 6 -41.24 39.66 18.45
CA PRO A 6 -40.10 38.99 19.08
C PRO A 6 -39.68 39.60 20.43
N ASP A 7 -38.96 38.83 21.25
CA ASP A 7 -38.32 39.34 22.46
C ASP A 7 -36.79 39.13 22.46
N THR A 8 -36.13 40.27 22.31
CA THR A 8 -34.99 40.79 23.10
C THR A 8 -33.78 39.88 23.41
N PHE A 9 -32.69 40.20 22.69
CA PHE A 9 -31.32 39.76 22.95
C PHE A 9 -30.70 40.58 24.11
N HIS A 10 -30.21 39.91 25.15
CA HIS A 10 -29.38 40.50 26.21
C HIS A 10 -27.97 39.87 26.21
N PRO A 11 -26.88 40.65 26.15
CA PRO A 11 -25.52 40.11 26.22
C PRO A 11 -25.07 39.98 27.69
N PRO A 12 -24.40 38.89 28.10
CA PRO A 12 -23.79 38.82 29.42
C PRO A 12 -22.40 39.48 29.47
N LYS A 13 -22.28 40.28 30.53
CA LYS A 13 -21.19 41.11 31.03
C LYS A 13 -19.83 40.40 31.15
N LEU A 14 -18.78 41.18 30.86
CA LEU A 14 -17.37 40.89 31.12
C LEU A 14 -16.95 41.23 32.57
N LEU A 15 -15.89 40.53 33.02
CA LEU A 15 -14.94 40.76 34.14
C LEU A 15 -15.19 39.98 35.46
N PRO A 16 -14.14 39.68 36.27
CA PRO A 16 -12.71 40.04 36.17
C PRO A 16 -11.69 38.89 36.31
N ARG A 17 -10.43 39.21 35.99
CA ARG A 17 -9.21 38.41 36.23
C ARG A 17 -9.07 38.00 37.70
N ARG A 18 -8.67 36.75 37.95
CA ARG A 18 -8.12 36.29 39.24
C ARG A 18 -6.77 35.61 39.02
N HIS A 19 -5.75 36.15 39.69
CA HIS A 19 -4.49 35.47 39.99
C HIS A 19 -4.77 34.35 41.00
N GLY A 20 -4.14 33.18 40.81
CA GLY A 20 -4.33 32.02 41.67
C GLY A 20 -3.20 30.99 41.54
N VAL A 21 -2.14 31.23 42.30
CA VAL A 21 -1.34 30.26 43.09
C VAL A 21 -1.07 28.86 42.49
N LEU A 22 0.21 28.64 42.16
CA LEU A 22 0.84 27.34 41.96
C LEU A 22 0.53 26.35 43.10
N ARG A 23 -0.22 25.29 42.80
CA ARG A 23 -0.32 24.10 43.65
C ARG A 23 0.67 23.04 43.18
N ARG A 24 1.57 22.66 44.09
CA ARG A 24 2.50 21.53 43.96
C ARG A 24 1.74 20.23 43.69
N ALA A 25 2.01 19.58 42.57
CA ALA A 25 1.62 18.20 42.33
C ALA A 25 2.59 17.26 43.08
N ARG A 26 2.00 16.31 43.83
CA ARG A 26 2.70 15.27 44.57
C ARG A 26 3.37 14.29 43.61
N SER A 27 4.59 13.88 43.95
CA SER A 27 5.35 12.83 43.29
C SER A 27 4.61 11.49 43.35
N VAL A 28 4.35 10.90 42.19
CA VAL A 28 4.11 9.46 42.06
C VAL A 28 5.43 8.84 41.63
N ALA A 29 6.04 8.09 42.55
CA ALA A 29 7.25 7.34 42.32
C ALA A 29 6.97 6.09 41.47
N GLY A 30 7.86 5.77 40.52
CA GLY A 30 7.91 4.44 39.89
C GLY A 30 7.94 4.42 38.36
N ILE A 31 8.93 5.07 37.72
CA ILE A 31 9.40 4.70 36.37
C ILE A 31 10.94 4.82 36.40
N PRO A 32 11.71 3.80 35.96
CA PRO A 32 13.17 3.90 35.91
C PRO A 32 13.58 4.97 34.90
N THR A 33 14.28 5.99 35.38
CA THR A 33 14.98 6.97 34.57
C THR A 33 16.12 6.28 33.83
N LEU A 34 15.99 6.18 32.51
CA LEU A 34 17.14 5.99 31.62
C LEU A 34 18.05 7.20 31.79
N GLU A 35 19.23 6.94 32.30
CA GLU A 35 20.22 7.92 32.70
C GLU A 35 20.70 8.79 31.54
N ARG A 36 20.78 10.08 31.84
CA ARG A 36 21.67 11.07 31.25
C ARG A 36 23.12 10.56 31.20
N MET A 37 23.49 9.92 30.10
CA MET A 37 24.87 9.80 29.61
C MET A 37 24.71 9.72 28.08
N THR A 38 24.73 10.79 27.30
CA THR A 38 25.81 11.78 27.13
C THR A 38 25.20 13.02 26.45
N TYR A 39 24.93 14.08 27.21
CA TYR A 39 24.18 15.24 26.71
C TYR A 39 25.05 16.40 26.18
N ASP A 40 26.38 16.33 26.24
CA ASP A 40 27.25 17.46 25.85
C ASP A 40 28.64 17.09 25.29
N VAL A 41 28.85 15.88 24.78
CA VAL A 41 30.03 15.60 23.93
C VAL A 41 29.56 15.52 22.48
N LEU A 42 29.28 16.71 21.96
CA LEU A 42 29.35 17.17 20.56
C LEU A 42 28.26 18.22 20.37
N MET A 43 28.46 19.38 21.00
CA MET A 43 28.05 20.67 20.44
C MET A 43 28.76 20.87 19.09
N GLY A 44 28.40 20.03 18.12
CA GLY A 44 28.79 20.09 16.72
C GLY A 44 27.66 20.76 15.95
N ARG A 45 27.41 22.04 16.22
CA ARG A 45 26.90 22.94 15.19
C ARG A 45 28.00 23.06 14.13
N GLY A 46 28.13 22.03 13.30
CA GLY A 46 29.28 21.83 12.42
C GLY A 46 29.39 20.45 11.76
N GLY A 47 28.36 19.60 11.84
CA GLY A 47 28.19 18.43 10.97
C GLY A 47 26.80 18.51 10.35
N THR A 48 26.71 18.50 9.02
CA THR A 48 25.42 18.55 8.32
C THR A 48 24.62 17.30 8.69
N ALA A 49 23.52 17.47 9.44
CA ALA A 49 22.58 16.40 9.70
C ALA A 49 22.22 15.70 8.37
N GLU A 50 22.37 14.37 8.32
CA GLU A 50 22.05 13.59 7.12
C GLU A 50 20.62 13.92 6.70
N THR A 51 20.44 14.28 5.42
CA THR A 51 19.13 14.64 4.89
C THR A 51 18.38 13.36 4.53
N VAL A 52 17.09 13.28 4.86
CA VAL A 52 16.21 12.18 4.46
C VAL A 52 14.96 12.73 3.79
N VAL A 53 14.66 12.25 2.59
CA VAL A 53 13.44 12.63 1.87
C VAL A 53 12.33 11.64 2.20
N VAL A 54 11.20 12.12 2.73
CA VAL A 54 10.12 11.28 3.26
C VAL A 54 8.85 11.46 2.44
N ALA A 55 8.31 10.36 1.92
CA ALA A 55 6.99 10.39 1.28
C ALA A 55 5.88 10.57 2.33
N MET A 56 5.15 11.68 2.24
CA MET A 56 4.10 12.10 3.17
C MET A 56 2.74 12.11 2.49
N SER A 57 1.87 11.15 2.84
CA SER A 57 0.51 11.07 2.29
C SER A 57 -0.55 11.76 3.17
N GLY A 58 -0.12 12.47 4.23
CA GLY A 58 -1.02 13.07 5.23
C GLY A 58 -1.63 12.06 6.22
N GLY A 59 -1.48 10.75 5.97
CA GLY A 59 -1.95 9.71 6.87
C GLY A 59 -0.99 9.48 8.05
N VAL A 60 -1.54 8.88 9.12
CA VAL A 60 -0.80 8.49 10.34
C VAL A 60 0.56 7.86 10.03
N ASP A 61 0.60 6.89 9.12
CA ASP A 61 1.78 6.06 8.93
C ASP A 61 2.97 6.87 8.37
N SER A 62 2.73 7.71 7.36
CA SER A 62 3.78 8.59 6.81
C SER A 62 4.15 9.74 7.76
N SER A 63 3.18 10.29 8.48
CA SER A 63 3.43 11.35 9.47
C SER A 63 4.27 10.84 10.62
N ALA A 64 3.98 9.62 11.11
CA ALA A 64 4.75 8.98 12.15
C ALA A 64 6.17 8.66 11.68
N ALA A 65 6.36 8.26 10.42
CA ALA A 65 7.69 8.03 9.85
C ALA A 65 8.52 9.33 9.79
N ALA A 66 7.95 10.42 9.29
CA ALA A 66 8.61 11.73 9.24
C ALA A 66 8.99 12.23 10.64
N ALA A 67 8.05 12.15 11.59
CA ALA A 67 8.25 12.56 12.97
C ALA A 67 9.34 11.71 13.67
N THR A 68 9.38 10.39 13.44
CA THR A 68 10.43 9.53 14.00
C THR A 68 11.82 9.92 13.48
N LEU A 69 11.96 10.24 12.19
CA LEU A 69 13.24 10.66 11.62
C LEU A 69 13.66 12.04 12.11
N ALA A 70 12.71 12.98 12.23
CA ALA A 70 13.00 14.30 12.81
C ALA A 70 13.52 14.19 14.26
N GLU A 71 12.91 13.33 15.09
CA GLU A 71 13.38 13.07 16.46
C GLU A 71 14.75 12.40 16.54
N GLN A 72 15.11 11.61 15.53
CA GLN A 72 16.44 11.00 15.42
C GLN A 72 17.53 12.01 14.96
N GLY A 73 17.16 13.27 14.71
CA GLY A 73 18.08 14.34 14.36
C GLY A 73 18.37 14.47 12.86
N TYR A 74 17.65 13.76 11.99
CA TYR A 74 17.78 13.93 10.54
C TYR A 74 17.21 15.26 10.06
N ARG A 75 17.80 15.84 9.02
CA ARG A 75 17.13 16.91 8.26
C ARG A 75 16.09 16.25 7.35
N VAL A 76 14.81 16.38 7.70
CA VAL A 76 13.73 15.76 6.94
C VAL A 76 13.16 16.73 5.89
N ILE A 77 13.06 16.26 4.64
CA ILE A 77 12.30 16.92 3.56
C ILE A 77 11.07 16.07 3.27
N GLY A 78 9.88 16.60 3.54
CA GLY A 78 8.62 15.96 3.23
C GLY A 78 8.24 16.11 1.76
N VAL A 79 7.77 15.04 1.13
CA VAL A 79 7.29 15.05 -0.26
C VAL A 79 5.91 14.42 -0.33
N THR A 80 4.93 15.14 -0.85
CA THR A 80 3.60 14.60 -1.15
C THR A 80 3.42 14.43 -2.65
N PHE A 81 2.90 13.28 -3.06
CA PHE A 81 2.64 12.97 -4.47
C PHE A 81 1.20 13.29 -4.83
N LEU A 82 1.01 14.18 -5.80
CA LEU A 82 -0.26 14.38 -6.48
C LEU A 82 -0.40 13.31 -7.57
N LEU A 83 -1.08 12.21 -7.23
CA LEU A 83 -1.28 11.05 -8.13
C LEU A 83 -2.63 11.07 -8.86
N GLY A 84 -3.59 11.82 -8.33
CA GLY A 84 -4.94 11.91 -8.88
C GLY A 84 -5.46 13.34 -8.85
N GLY A 85 -6.43 13.60 -9.72
CA GLY A 85 -7.28 14.78 -9.74
C GLY A 85 -8.67 14.30 -10.14
N VAL A 86 -9.68 15.12 -9.83
CA VAL A 86 -11.11 14.90 -10.12
C VAL A 86 -11.28 14.10 -11.42
N ALA A 87 -11.64 12.81 -11.36
CA ALA A 87 -12.25 12.21 -12.54
C ALA A 87 -13.50 13.06 -12.83
N GLU A 88 -13.87 13.27 -14.09
CA GLU A 88 -15.12 13.98 -14.40
C GLU A 88 -16.27 13.34 -13.58
N GLY A 89 -16.87 14.13 -12.68
CA GLY A 89 -17.90 13.66 -11.74
C GLY A 89 -17.45 13.26 -10.33
N SER A 90 -16.16 13.34 -9.99
CA SER A 90 -15.69 13.10 -8.61
C SER A 90 -15.96 14.32 -7.70
N PRO A 91 -16.30 14.14 -6.41
CA PRO A 91 -16.41 15.23 -5.45
C PRO A 91 -15.06 15.99 -5.32
N PRO A 92 -15.00 17.30 -5.62
CA PRO A 92 -13.74 18.07 -5.63
C PRO A 92 -13.03 18.11 -4.27
N GLU A 93 -13.78 18.13 -3.16
CA GLU A 93 -13.22 18.44 -1.83
C GLU A 93 -12.46 17.26 -1.18
N ALA A 94 -12.82 16.01 -1.49
CA ALA A 94 -12.17 14.84 -0.87
C ALA A 94 -10.77 14.55 -1.44
N CYS A 95 -10.53 14.92 -2.70
CA CYS A 95 -9.32 14.55 -3.44
C CYS A 95 -8.08 15.36 -3.04
N TYR A 96 -8.21 16.49 -2.36
CA TYR A 96 -7.07 17.35 -1.98
C TYR A 96 -6.85 17.45 -0.47
N HIS A 97 -7.73 16.86 0.35
CA HIS A 97 -7.60 16.94 1.81
C HIS A 97 -6.25 16.42 2.31
N TYR A 98 -5.76 15.33 1.73
CA TYR A 98 -4.49 14.73 2.14
C TYR A 98 -3.27 15.63 1.90
N LEU A 99 -3.33 16.55 0.91
CA LEU A 99 -2.26 17.53 0.67
C LEU A 99 -2.20 18.53 1.83
N GLU A 100 -3.35 19.06 2.24
CA GLU A 100 -3.45 19.99 3.35
C GLU A 100 -3.07 19.31 4.67
N THR A 101 -3.51 18.07 4.90
CA THR A 101 -3.08 17.29 6.07
C THR A 101 -1.57 17.08 6.10
N ALA A 102 -0.95 16.71 4.96
CA ALA A 102 0.50 16.54 4.88
C ALA A 102 1.25 17.85 5.14
N ARG A 103 0.75 18.98 4.60
CA ARG A 103 1.30 20.32 4.82
C ARG A 103 1.26 20.70 6.30
N ARG A 104 0.12 20.51 6.99
CA ARG A 104 -0.02 20.77 8.43
C ARG A 104 0.90 19.90 9.29
N VAL A 105 1.09 18.64 8.93
CA VAL A 105 2.04 17.75 9.61
C VAL A 105 3.46 18.28 9.45
N ALA A 106 3.84 18.67 8.23
CA ALA A 106 5.17 19.20 7.95
C ALA A 106 5.43 20.50 8.73
N GLU A 107 4.45 21.41 8.78
CA GLU A 107 4.51 22.64 9.58
C GLU A 107 4.67 22.34 11.08
N ALA A 108 3.86 21.42 11.62
CA ALA A 108 3.94 21.02 13.03
C ALA A 108 5.31 20.40 13.40
N LEU A 109 5.99 19.80 12.42
CA LEU A 109 7.31 19.19 12.56
C LEU A 109 8.47 20.13 12.16
N GLY A 110 8.18 21.33 11.64
CA GLY A 110 9.21 22.27 11.16
C GLY A 110 9.98 21.77 9.92
N LEU A 111 9.31 21.03 9.03
CA LEU A 111 9.93 20.39 7.86
C LEU A 111 9.79 21.24 6.59
N GLU A 112 10.80 21.16 5.72
CA GLU A 112 10.62 21.54 4.32
C GLU A 112 9.61 20.57 3.69
N HIS A 113 8.63 21.07 2.94
CA HIS A 113 7.60 20.25 2.30
C HIS A 113 7.41 20.62 0.83
N ARG A 114 7.36 19.61 -0.03
CA ARG A 114 7.17 19.76 -1.47
C ARG A 114 5.99 18.92 -1.94
N VAL A 115 5.29 19.40 -2.96
CA VAL A 115 4.28 18.62 -3.69
C VAL A 115 4.82 18.33 -5.08
N LEU A 116 4.81 17.05 -5.48
CA LEU A 116 5.16 16.65 -6.85
C LEU A 116 3.90 16.24 -7.59
N ASP A 117 3.67 16.87 -8.74
CA ASP A 117 2.67 16.39 -9.71
C ASP A 117 3.22 15.18 -10.44
N LEU A 118 2.59 14.02 -10.24
CA LEU A 118 2.95 12.74 -10.84
C LEU A 118 1.73 12.11 -11.54
N ARG A 119 0.71 12.92 -11.87
CA ARG A 119 -0.55 12.42 -12.44
C ARG A 119 -0.32 11.70 -13.76
N GLU A 120 0.57 12.20 -14.61
CA GLU A 120 0.84 11.61 -15.92
C GLU A 120 1.65 10.30 -15.81
N GLU A 121 2.68 10.26 -14.96
CA GLU A 121 3.42 9.05 -14.66
C GLU A 121 2.51 7.99 -14.03
N PHE A 122 1.64 8.39 -13.11
CA PHE A 122 0.69 7.49 -12.48
C PHE A 122 -0.35 6.95 -13.47
N ARG A 123 -0.90 7.82 -14.33
CA ARG A 123 -1.83 7.43 -15.38
C ARG A 123 -1.20 6.41 -16.33
N SER A 124 -0.01 6.70 -16.85
CA SER A 124 0.67 5.87 -17.86
C SER A 124 1.29 4.59 -17.29
N ARG A 125 1.82 4.62 -16.06
CA ARG A 125 2.54 3.48 -15.46
C ARG A 125 1.67 2.62 -14.53
N VAL A 126 0.52 3.12 -14.09
CA VAL A 126 -0.35 2.41 -13.13
C VAL A 126 -1.75 2.22 -13.67
N ILE A 127 -2.45 3.30 -14.02
CA ILE A 127 -3.87 3.21 -14.42
C ILE A 127 -4.03 2.50 -15.77
N GLN A 128 -3.29 2.89 -16.80
CA GLN A 128 -3.39 2.26 -18.13
C GLN A 128 -3.00 0.76 -18.09
N PRO A 129 -1.89 0.34 -17.45
CA PRO A 129 -1.60 -1.08 -17.28
C PRO A 129 -2.68 -1.83 -16.48
N PHE A 130 -3.24 -1.20 -15.45
CA PHE A 130 -4.34 -1.78 -14.68
C PHE A 130 -5.55 -2.08 -15.57
N VAL A 131 -6.01 -1.12 -16.36
CA VAL A 131 -7.12 -1.31 -17.31
C VAL A 131 -6.78 -2.38 -18.35
N SER A 132 -5.56 -2.34 -18.92
CA SER A 132 -5.12 -3.29 -19.93
C SER A 132 -5.12 -4.74 -19.44
N GLU A 133 -4.72 -4.99 -18.18
CA GLU A 133 -4.74 -6.34 -17.62
C GLU A 133 -6.17 -6.87 -17.43
N TYR A 134 -7.13 -6.03 -17.01
CA TYR A 134 -8.54 -6.44 -16.94
C TYR A 134 -9.13 -6.78 -18.31
N LEU A 135 -8.77 -6.04 -19.36
CA LEU A 135 -9.16 -6.37 -20.74
C LEU A 135 -8.61 -7.72 -21.21
N ARG A 136 -7.49 -8.17 -20.63
CA ARG A 136 -6.89 -9.49 -20.88
C ARG A 136 -7.44 -10.58 -19.95
N GLY A 137 -8.51 -10.30 -19.19
CA GLY A 137 -9.07 -11.24 -18.21
C GLY A 137 -8.10 -11.58 -17.07
N ARG A 138 -7.23 -10.63 -16.70
CA ARG A 138 -6.28 -10.75 -15.58
C ARG A 138 -6.65 -9.74 -14.50
N THR A 139 -6.27 -10.02 -13.26
CA THR A 139 -6.57 -9.13 -12.12
C THR A 139 -5.28 -8.54 -11.57
N PRO A 140 -4.89 -7.32 -11.96
CA PRO A 140 -3.63 -6.69 -11.57
C PRO A 140 -3.61 -6.20 -10.11
N ASN A 141 -2.41 -5.95 -9.57
CA ASN A 141 -2.21 -5.20 -8.34
C ASN A 141 -1.51 -3.85 -8.62
N PRO A 142 -2.24 -2.73 -8.65
CA PRO A 142 -1.65 -1.45 -9.04
C PRO A 142 -0.68 -0.88 -7.98
N CYS A 143 -0.74 -1.35 -6.73
CA CYS A 143 0.13 -0.84 -5.67
C CYS A 143 1.59 -1.28 -5.85
N VAL A 144 1.81 -2.51 -6.34
CA VAL A 144 3.15 -3.02 -6.65
C VAL A 144 3.79 -2.16 -7.76
N GLU A 145 3.06 -1.91 -8.84
CA GLU A 145 3.55 -1.11 -9.96
C GLU A 145 3.71 0.37 -9.60
N CYS A 146 2.81 0.94 -8.78
CA CYS A 146 2.92 2.31 -8.27
C CYS A 146 4.18 2.51 -7.41
N ASN A 147 4.52 1.55 -6.53
CA ASN A 147 5.77 1.63 -5.77
C ASN A 147 6.97 1.59 -6.73
N ARG A 148 7.00 0.62 -7.65
CA ARG A 148 8.13 0.44 -8.57
C ARG A 148 8.36 1.62 -9.50
N TRP A 149 7.32 2.12 -10.16
CA TRP A 149 7.47 3.04 -11.30
C TRP A 149 7.18 4.49 -10.97
N VAL A 150 6.54 4.78 -9.84
CA VAL A 150 6.09 6.14 -9.51
C VAL A 150 6.70 6.61 -8.20
N LYS A 151 6.36 5.96 -7.08
CA LYS A 151 6.70 6.47 -5.74
C LYS A 151 8.20 6.49 -5.47
N PHE A 152 8.88 5.35 -5.61
CA PHE A 152 10.31 5.27 -5.30
C PHE A 152 11.16 6.07 -6.30
N PRO A 153 10.95 5.98 -7.64
CA PRO A 153 11.68 6.82 -8.59
C PRO A 153 11.53 8.33 -8.32
N ALA A 154 10.31 8.80 -8.03
CA ALA A 154 10.10 10.21 -7.72
C ALA A 154 10.77 10.63 -6.40
N LEU A 155 10.73 9.77 -5.38
CA LEU A 155 11.35 10.05 -4.09
C LEU A 155 12.89 10.09 -4.19
N LEU A 156 13.47 9.15 -4.95
CA LEU A 156 14.91 9.09 -5.21
C LEU A 156 15.38 10.31 -6.00
N ARG A 157 14.61 10.76 -6.99
CA ARG A 157 14.91 11.99 -7.74
C ARG A 157 15.00 13.22 -6.82
N VAL A 158 14.05 13.40 -5.90
CA VAL A 158 14.13 14.51 -4.93
C VAL A 158 15.30 14.35 -3.98
N ALA A 159 15.62 13.12 -3.58
CA ALA A 159 16.80 12.88 -2.74
C ALA A 159 18.09 13.24 -3.49
N ASP A 160 18.21 12.92 -4.78
CA ASP A 160 19.36 13.28 -5.60
C ASP A 160 19.47 14.81 -5.76
N GLU A 161 18.36 15.50 -6.03
CA GLU A 161 18.29 16.98 -6.07
C GLU A 161 18.69 17.64 -4.74
N ALA A 162 18.39 16.98 -3.62
CA ALA A 162 18.70 17.45 -2.27
C ALA A 162 20.09 17.00 -1.77
N GLY A 163 20.87 16.26 -2.58
CA GLY A 163 22.15 15.70 -2.16
C GLY A 163 22.03 14.66 -1.02
N SER A 164 20.89 14.00 -0.91
CA SER A 164 20.58 13.00 0.12
C SER A 164 20.77 11.58 -0.42
N GLU A 165 21.44 10.72 0.35
CA GLU A 165 21.53 9.30 0.03
C GLU A 165 20.33 8.49 0.54
N ARG A 166 19.37 9.11 1.25
CA ARG A 166 18.32 8.41 1.99
C ARG A 166 16.92 8.87 1.63
N VAL A 167 16.05 7.88 1.46
CA VAL A 167 14.62 8.07 1.30
C VAL A 167 13.86 7.27 2.35
N ALA A 168 12.70 7.76 2.78
CA ALA A 168 11.84 7.02 3.68
C ALA A 168 10.38 7.06 3.28
N THR A 169 9.64 6.04 3.71
CA THR A 169 8.19 5.99 3.54
C THR A 169 7.52 5.50 4.81
N GLY A 170 6.21 5.72 4.92
CA GLY A 170 5.40 5.18 6.00
C GLY A 170 5.13 3.67 5.91
N HIS A 171 5.75 2.94 4.99
CA HIS A 171 5.46 1.51 4.84
C HIS A 171 5.90 0.70 6.07
N TYR A 172 5.08 -0.29 6.42
CA TYR A 172 5.42 -1.31 7.40
C TYR A 172 6.19 -2.42 6.69
N ALA A 173 7.50 -2.25 6.64
CA ALA A 173 8.46 -3.25 6.20
C ALA A 173 9.79 -2.95 6.90
N ARG A 174 10.79 -3.83 6.76
CA ARG A 174 12.13 -3.58 7.31
C ARG A 174 13.16 -3.80 6.22
N VAL A 175 14.27 -3.08 6.31
CA VAL A 175 15.46 -3.31 5.47
C VAL A 175 16.61 -3.70 6.38
N ARG A 176 17.36 -4.72 6.00
CA ARG A 176 18.56 -5.17 6.72
C ARG A 176 19.75 -5.21 5.77
N LYS A 177 20.84 -4.53 6.14
CA LYS A 177 22.14 -4.73 5.49
C LYS A 177 22.74 -6.06 5.96
N ASN A 178 23.09 -6.93 5.02
CA ASN A 178 23.69 -8.23 5.26
C ASN A 178 25.23 -8.11 5.37
N PRO A 179 25.92 -9.12 5.94
CA PRO A 179 27.37 -9.11 6.06
C PRO A 179 28.12 -9.00 4.72
N ASP A 180 27.52 -9.48 3.62
CA ASP A 180 28.05 -9.41 2.26
C ASP A 180 27.83 -8.06 1.58
N GLY A 181 27.27 -7.07 2.29
CA GLY A 181 26.97 -5.74 1.77
C GLY A 181 25.63 -5.62 1.04
N THR A 182 24.93 -6.73 0.75
CA THR A 182 23.60 -6.70 0.15
C THR A 182 22.53 -6.27 1.15
N PHE A 183 21.35 -5.90 0.67
CA PHE A 183 20.20 -5.51 1.47
C PHE A 183 19.06 -6.52 1.32
N SER A 184 18.49 -6.97 2.43
CA SER A 184 17.28 -7.79 2.48
C SER A 184 16.06 -6.93 2.79
N LEU A 185 14.97 -7.15 2.05
CA LEU A 185 13.63 -6.68 2.42
C LEU A 185 13.01 -7.71 3.36
N LEU A 186 12.52 -7.25 4.50
CA LEU A 186 11.91 -8.09 5.52
C LEU A 186 10.49 -7.62 5.82
N ARG A 187 9.65 -8.57 6.24
CA ARG A 187 8.30 -8.31 6.75
C ARG A 187 8.33 -7.40 7.96
N ALA A 188 7.30 -6.57 8.15
CA ALA A 188 7.14 -5.81 9.39
C ALA A 188 6.96 -6.73 10.61
N LYS A 189 7.25 -6.20 11.81
CA LYS A 189 6.88 -6.87 13.07
C LYS A 189 5.37 -7.01 13.25
N ASP A 190 4.62 -5.99 12.83
CA ASP A 190 3.16 -6.04 12.78
C ASP A 190 2.70 -6.81 11.53
N ALA A 191 2.45 -8.11 11.69
CA ALA A 191 2.01 -8.98 10.59
C ALA A 191 0.67 -8.55 9.97
N GLY A 192 -0.19 -7.84 10.71
CA GLY A 192 -1.49 -7.35 10.22
C GLY A 192 -1.37 -6.09 9.36
N LYS A 193 -0.19 -5.45 9.36
CA LYS A 193 0.11 -4.25 8.57
C LYS A 193 1.28 -4.43 7.62
N ASP A 194 1.89 -5.61 7.58
CA ASP A 194 3.03 -5.91 6.71
C ASP A 194 2.77 -5.56 5.24
N GLN A 195 3.61 -4.67 4.71
CA GLN A 195 3.56 -4.15 3.36
C GLN A 195 4.74 -4.62 2.50
N SER A 196 5.55 -5.58 3.00
CA SER A 196 6.67 -6.15 2.25
C SER A 196 6.25 -6.73 0.89
N TYR A 197 5.03 -7.27 0.78
CA TYR A 197 4.46 -7.77 -0.47
C TYR A 197 4.40 -6.70 -1.56
N VAL A 198 4.04 -5.44 -1.26
CA VAL A 198 3.94 -4.39 -2.29
C VAL A 198 5.29 -3.74 -2.62
N LEU A 199 6.36 -4.19 -1.96
CA LEU A 199 7.72 -3.66 -2.07
C LEU A 199 8.72 -4.67 -2.65
N TYR A 200 8.32 -5.91 -2.96
CA TYR A 200 9.26 -6.96 -3.41
C TYR A 200 10.04 -6.60 -4.69
N ARG A 201 9.52 -5.66 -5.49
CA ARG A 201 10.15 -5.19 -6.73
C ARG A 201 11.23 -4.13 -6.52
N LEU A 202 11.49 -3.72 -5.28
CA LEU A 202 12.64 -2.87 -4.96
C LEU A 202 13.92 -3.69 -5.05
N GLY A 203 14.88 -3.21 -5.84
CA GLY A 203 16.20 -3.80 -6.00
C GLY A 203 17.19 -3.29 -4.97
N GLN A 204 18.45 -3.69 -5.14
CA GLN A 204 19.53 -3.30 -4.23
C GLN A 204 19.78 -1.77 -4.21
N GLU A 205 19.66 -1.12 -5.37
CA GLU A 205 19.86 0.33 -5.49
C GLU A 205 18.80 1.14 -4.75
N GLU A 206 17.54 0.70 -4.77
CA GLU A 206 16.50 1.32 -3.97
C GLU A 206 16.68 0.97 -2.49
N LEU A 207 16.81 -0.33 -2.16
CA LEU A 207 16.85 -0.79 -0.77
C LEU A 207 18.00 -0.22 0.04
N ARG A 208 19.18 -0.01 -0.55
CA ARG A 208 20.32 0.62 0.15
C ARG A 208 20.01 2.03 0.64
N ARG A 209 19.10 2.74 -0.04
CA ARG A 209 18.69 4.11 0.27
C ARG A 209 17.43 4.19 1.13
N CYS A 210 16.67 3.10 1.25
CA CYS A 210 15.36 3.09 1.91
C CYS A 210 15.44 3.00 3.44
N LEU A 211 14.62 3.81 4.11
CA LEU A 211 14.28 3.71 5.51
C LEU A 211 12.78 3.44 5.67
N PHE A 212 12.43 2.50 6.54
CA PHE A 212 11.04 2.19 6.90
C PHE A 212 10.84 2.30 8.42
N PRO A 213 10.67 3.53 8.96
CA PRO A 213 10.61 3.75 10.40
C PRO A 213 9.47 3.00 11.12
N ASN A 214 8.43 2.58 10.39
CA ASN A 214 7.30 1.84 10.92
C ASN A 214 7.53 0.33 11.02
N GLY A 215 8.65 -0.20 10.50
CA GLY A 215 8.89 -1.64 10.42
C GLY A 215 8.95 -2.38 11.76
N GLU A 216 9.28 -1.67 12.84
CA GLU A 216 9.47 -2.22 14.19
C GLU A 216 8.33 -1.87 15.16
N ARG A 217 7.27 -1.19 14.71
CA ARG A 217 6.13 -0.80 15.56
C ARG A 217 4.80 -1.23 14.98
N SER A 218 3.80 -1.38 15.84
CA SER A 218 2.41 -1.54 15.42
C SER A 218 1.81 -0.21 14.99
N LYS A 219 0.68 -0.29 14.28
CA LYS A 219 -0.07 0.92 13.90
C LYS A 219 -0.61 1.70 15.08
N GLU A 220 -1.01 1.01 16.14
CA GLU A 220 -1.47 1.61 17.39
C GLU A 220 -0.33 2.40 18.04
N GLN A 221 0.89 1.85 18.03
CA GLN A 221 2.07 2.55 18.52
C GLN A 221 2.39 3.78 17.66
N ALA A 222 2.28 3.71 16.33
CA ALA A 222 2.45 4.86 15.45
C ALA A 222 1.42 5.97 15.72
N ARG A 223 0.15 5.61 15.96
CA ARG A 223 -0.91 6.56 16.35
C ARG A 223 -0.63 7.20 17.71
N ALA A 224 -0.29 6.40 18.72
CA ALA A 224 0.01 6.89 20.06
C ALA A 224 1.22 7.83 20.06
N PHE A 225 2.24 7.51 19.26
CA PHE A 225 3.44 8.31 19.07
C PHE A 225 3.13 9.72 18.54
N LEU A 226 2.26 9.85 17.53
CA LEU A 226 1.85 11.17 17.02
C LEU A 226 1.00 11.93 18.04
N ALA A 227 0.04 11.25 18.66
CA ALA A 227 -0.87 11.85 19.64
C ALA A 227 -0.12 12.45 20.83
N SER A 228 0.91 11.77 21.35
CA SER A 228 1.70 12.26 22.49
C SER A 228 2.54 13.51 22.17
N ARG A 229 2.66 13.89 20.89
CA ARG A 229 3.43 15.05 20.40
C ARG A 229 2.54 16.18 19.89
N GLY A 230 1.21 16.02 19.97
CA GLY A 230 0.27 16.98 19.40
C GLY A 230 0.37 17.11 17.88
N ILE A 231 0.97 16.14 17.19
CA ILE A 231 1.11 16.18 15.73
C ILE A 231 -0.24 15.76 15.12
N PRO A 232 -0.82 16.56 14.21
CA PRO A 232 -2.07 16.21 13.57
C PRO A 232 -1.90 14.93 12.75
N GLY A 233 -2.49 13.83 13.19
CA GLY A 233 -2.56 12.58 12.42
C GLY A 233 -4.01 12.29 12.14
N GLU A 234 -4.49 12.59 10.93
CA GLU A 234 -5.86 12.28 10.60
C GLU A 234 -6.08 10.77 10.61
N LYS A 235 -7.19 10.36 11.22
CA LYS A 235 -7.78 9.05 10.96
C LYS A 235 -8.38 9.08 9.55
N VAL A 236 -7.53 9.16 8.53
CA VAL A 236 -7.92 8.79 7.17
C VAL A 236 -8.38 7.33 7.28
N ARG A 237 -9.62 7.05 6.91
CA ARG A 237 -10.08 5.66 6.76
C ARG A 237 -9.03 4.94 5.94
N GLU A 238 -8.53 3.81 6.43
CA GLU A 238 -7.59 3.02 5.65
C GLU A 238 -8.27 2.73 4.31
N SER A 239 -7.70 3.24 3.23
CA SER A 239 -8.11 2.82 1.90
C SER A 239 -7.68 1.36 1.76
N GLN A 240 -8.55 0.45 2.19
CA GLN A 240 -8.46 -0.97 1.83
C GLN A 240 -8.66 -1.12 0.31
N ASP A 241 -9.19 -0.07 -0.34
CA ASP A 241 -9.37 0.04 -1.78
C ASP A 241 -8.17 0.69 -2.48
N ILE A 242 -8.08 0.45 -3.78
CA ILE A 242 -7.07 1.04 -4.66
C ILE A 242 -7.23 2.57 -4.66
N CYS A 243 -6.13 3.29 -4.44
CA CYS A 243 -6.17 4.72 -4.12
C CYS A 243 -6.84 5.61 -5.17
N PHE A 244 -6.80 5.22 -6.45
CA PHE A 244 -7.36 6.00 -7.55
C PHE A 244 -8.84 5.71 -7.83
N LEU A 245 -9.43 4.72 -7.15
CA LEU A 245 -10.86 4.44 -7.29
C LEU A 245 -11.72 5.49 -6.59
N ALA A 246 -11.15 6.29 -5.68
CA ALA A 246 -11.82 7.42 -5.03
C ALA A 246 -13.19 7.08 -4.40
N GLY A 247 -13.34 5.86 -3.87
CA GLY A 247 -14.58 5.37 -3.26
C GLY A 247 -15.53 4.65 -4.22
N TRP A 248 -15.21 4.58 -5.51
CA TRP A 248 -15.90 3.72 -6.46
C TRP A 248 -15.41 2.28 -6.35
N ASN A 249 -16.23 1.33 -6.79
CA ASN A 249 -15.73 -0.02 -7.02
C ASN A 249 -14.95 -0.05 -8.35
N TYR A 250 -14.09 -1.07 -8.52
CA TYR A 250 -13.26 -1.14 -9.73
C TYR A 250 -14.07 -1.31 -11.03
N ARG A 251 -15.28 -1.89 -10.97
CA ARG A 251 -16.15 -2.06 -12.14
C ARG A 251 -16.71 -0.73 -12.60
N ASP A 252 -17.16 0.11 -11.67
CA ASP A 252 -17.62 1.47 -11.99
C ASP A 252 -16.49 2.28 -12.64
N PHE A 253 -15.28 2.16 -12.08
CA PHE A 253 -14.08 2.78 -12.63
C PHE A 253 -13.78 2.28 -14.05
N LEU A 254 -13.80 0.97 -14.27
CA LEU A 254 -13.57 0.40 -15.60
C LEU A 254 -14.65 0.80 -16.60
N ALA A 255 -15.94 0.82 -16.20
CA ALA A 255 -17.03 1.25 -17.06
C ALA A 255 -16.89 2.71 -17.51
N LEU A 256 -16.39 3.59 -16.64
CA LEU A 256 -16.13 4.99 -17.00
C LEU A 256 -14.89 5.14 -17.90
N HIS A 257 -13.79 4.50 -17.53
CA HIS A 257 -12.47 4.76 -18.14
C HIS A 257 -12.13 3.83 -19.30
N CYS A 258 -12.91 2.77 -19.50
CA CYS A 258 -12.74 1.79 -20.55
C CYS A 258 -14.12 1.27 -20.99
N PRO A 259 -15.00 2.09 -21.60
CA PRO A 259 -16.30 1.62 -22.07
C PRO A 259 -16.21 0.40 -23.01
N GLU A 260 -15.09 0.24 -23.71
CA GLU A 260 -14.78 -0.93 -24.53
C GLU A 260 -14.58 -2.24 -23.74
N CYS A 261 -14.49 -2.19 -22.40
CA CYS A 261 -14.51 -3.37 -21.54
C CYS A 261 -15.93 -3.95 -21.35
N LEU A 262 -16.97 -3.15 -21.64
CA LEU A 262 -18.37 -3.55 -21.64
C LEU A 262 -18.69 -4.33 -22.92
N LYS A 263 -18.09 -5.53 -23.02
CA LYS A 263 -18.31 -6.45 -24.12
C LYS A 263 -19.03 -7.69 -23.60
N PRO A 264 -20.35 -7.77 -23.80
CA PRO A 264 -21.09 -8.93 -23.37
C PRO A 264 -20.59 -10.21 -24.02
N GLY A 265 -20.71 -11.31 -23.29
CA GLY A 265 -20.16 -12.59 -23.70
C GLY A 265 -20.73 -13.74 -22.89
N PRO A 266 -20.53 -14.99 -23.35
CA PRO A 266 -21.18 -16.13 -22.74
C PRO A 266 -20.57 -16.45 -21.37
N ILE A 267 -21.45 -16.75 -20.43
CA ILE A 267 -21.08 -17.46 -19.21
C ILE A 267 -21.22 -18.95 -19.49
N LEU A 268 -20.13 -19.70 -19.34
CA LEU A 268 -20.06 -21.13 -19.63
C LEU A 268 -19.88 -21.94 -18.36
N GLY A 269 -20.36 -23.18 -18.35
CA GLY A 269 -19.98 -24.19 -17.36
C GLY A 269 -18.64 -24.82 -17.72
N THR A 270 -18.06 -25.58 -16.79
CA THR A 270 -16.82 -26.34 -17.06
C THR A 270 -17.00 -27.41 -18.13
N GLY A 271 -18.23 -27.89 -18.37
CA GLY A 271 -18.61 -28.77 -19.47
C GLY A 271 -18.80 -28.07 -20.82
N GLY A 272 -18.72 -26.74 -20.87
CA GLY A 272 -18.88 -25.93 -22.08
C GLY A 272 -20.32 -25.52 -22.40
N GLU A 273 -21.29 -25.91 -21.58
CA GLU A 273 -22.67 -25.49 -21.71
C GLU A 273 -22.85 -24.00 -21.39
N VAL A 274 -23.76 -23.32 -22.10
CA VAL A 274 -24.06 -21.91 -21.84
C VAL A 274 -24.97 -21.81 -20.61
N LEU A 275 -24.52 -21.08 -19.60
CA LEU A 275 -25.23 -20.83 -18.34
C LEU A 275 -25.96 -19.49 -18.33
N GLY A 276 -25.51 -18.54 -19.16
CA GLY A 276 -26.03 -17.18 -19.22
C GLY A 276 -25.09 -16.26 -20.00
N GLU A 277 -25.20 -14.95 -19.74
CA GLU A 277 -24.41 -13.91 -20.37
C GLU A 277 -23.87 -12.96 -19.30
N HIS A 278 -22.67 -12.43 -19.50
CA HIS A 278 -22.06 -11.41 -18.66
C HIS A 278 -21.95 -10.08 -19.39
N GLU A 279 -21.77 -8.98 -18.65
CA GLU A 279 -21.63 -7.63 -19.24
C GLU A 279 -20.21 -7.30 -19.72
N GLY A 280 -19.21 -8.07 -19.28
CA GLY A 280 -17.81 -7.92 -19.69
C GLY A 280 -16.87 -8.77 -18.86
N ILE A 281 -15.90 -9.45 -19.49
CA ILE A 281 -14.95 -10.34 -18.79
C ILE A 281 -14.15 -9.61 -17.70
N ALA A 282 -13.91 -8.31 -17.91
CA ALA A 282 -13.15 -7.44 -17.02
C ALA A 282 -13.80 -7.30 -15.62
N PHE A 283 -15.09 -7.63 -15.48
CA PHE A 283 -15.81 -7.57 -14.21
C PHE A 283 -15.72 -8.86 -13.41
N TYR A 284 -14.94 -9.84 -13.85
CA TYR A 284 -14.84 -11.13 -13.21
C TYR A 284 -13.41 -11.40 -12.77
N THR A 285 -13.28 -12.17 -11.72
CA THR A 285 -11.99 -12.57 -11.15
C THR A 285 -12.10 -14.04 -10.74
N VAL A 286 -11.03 -14.81 -10.95
CA VAL A 286 -10.99 -16.22 -10.53
C VAL A 286 -11.34 -16.34 -9.03
N GLY A 287 -12.19 -17.32 -8.70
CA GLY A 287 -12.75 -17.53 -7.37
C GLY A 287 -13.90 -16.60 -6.98
N GLN A 288 -14.33 -15.68 -7.85
CA GLN A 288 -15.51 -14.84 -7.60
C GLN A 288 -16.78 -15.68 -7.54
N ARG A 289 -17.59 -15.46 -6.50
CA ARG A 289 -18.90 -16.11 -6.28
C ARG A 289 -20.10 -15.18 -6.48
N ARG A 290 -19.95 -13.90 -6.11
CA ARG A 290 -21.05 -12.92 -6.12
C ARG A 290 -21.10 -12.18 -7.45
N GLY A 291 -22.27 -11.66 -7.80
CA GLY A 291 -22.47 -10.86 -9.02
C GLY A 291 -22.17 -11.65 -10.30
N LEU A 292 -22.55 -12.93 -10.33
CA LEU A 292 -22.35 -13.80 -11.50
C LEU A 292 -23.49 -13.73 -12.51
N GLY A 293 -24.66 -13.20 -12.14
CA GLY A 293 -25.81 -13.09 -13.06
C GLY A 293 -26.51 -14.43 -13.36
N VAL A 294 -26.08 -15.54 -12.76
CA VAL A 294 -26.66 -16.88 -12.96
C VAL A 294 -27.19 -17.46 -11.65
N SER A 295 -28.36 -18.10 -11.71
CA SER A 295 -28.97 -18.82 -10.58
C SER A 295 -28.87 -20.33 -10.79
N ARG A 296 -28.36 -21.05 -9.79
CA ARG A 296 -28.17 -22.51 -9.82
C ARG A 296 -28.44 -23.10 -8.44
N SER A 297 -28.75 -24.40 -8.42
CA SER A 297 -28.99 -25.16 -7.18
C SER A 297 -27.75 -25.30 -6.31
N ARG A 298 -26.54 -25.18 -6.90
CA ARG A 298 -25.25 -25.22 -6.22
C ARG A 298 -24.49 -23.90 -6.41
N PRO A 299 -23.67 -23.48 -5.43
CA PRO A 299 -22.87 -22.28 -5.55
C PRO A 299 -21.77 -22.45 -6.61
N LEU A 300 -21.78 -21.57 -7.60
CA LEU A 300 -20.74 -21.52 -8.63
C LEU A 300 -19.70 -20.44 -8.34
N TYR A 301 -18.51 -20.65 -8.90
CA TYR A 301 -17.35 -19.77 -8.81
C TYR A 301 -16.74 -19.60 -10.19
N VAL A 302 -16.14 -18.44 -10.45
CA VAL A 302 -15.31 -18.25 -11.65
C VAL A 302 -14.09 -19.16 -11.55
N VAL A 303 -14.02 -20.16 -12.44
CA VAL A 303 -12.92 -21.13 -12.52
C VAL A 303 -11.79 -20.57 -13.37
N ARG A 304 -12.13 -19.96 -14.50
CA ARG A 304 -11.19 -19.30 -15.41
C ARG A 304 -11.90 -18.26 -16.28
N LEU A 305 -11.10 -17.37 -16.85
CA LEU A 305 -11.53 -16.40 -17.85
C LEU A 305 -10.90 -16.77 -19.19
N GLU A 306 -11.65 -16.67 -20.28
CA GLU A 306 -11.20 -17.01 -21.63
C GLU A 306 -11.34 -15.78 -22.54
N PRO A 307 -10.35 -14.85 -22.52
CA PRO A 307 -10.42 -13.60 -23.27
C PRO A 307 -10.61 -13.79 -24.78
N GLU A 308 -9.95 -14.78 -25.37
CA GLU A 308 -10.06 -15.11 -26.80
C GLU A 308 -11.48 -15.50 -27.23
N ARG A 309 -12.26 -16.07 -26.31
CA ARG A 309 -13.66 -16.44 -26.53
C ARG A 309 -14.63 -15.41 -25.95
N GLY A 310 -14.11 -14.37 -25.29
CA GLY A 310 -14.89 -13.42 -24.52
C GLY A 310 -15.77 -14.08 -23.47
N ALA A 311 -15.31 -15.19 -22.84
CA ALA A 311 -16.16 -16.03 -22.00
C ALA A 311 -15.71 -16.05 -20.52
N VAL A 312 -16.68 -16.16 -19.63
CA VAL A 312 -16.47 -16.43 -18.19
C VAL A 312 -16.86 -17.88 -17.91
N VAL A 313 -15.94 -18.69 -17.38
CA VAL A 313 -16.22 -20.10 -17.08
C VAL A 313 -16.47 -20.27 -15.59
N LEU A 314 -17.61 -20.88 -15.26
CA LEU A 314 -18.05 -21.16 -13.90
C LEU A 314 -18.02 -22.66 -13.61
N GLY A 315 -17.74 -23.00 -12.36
CA GLY A 315 -17.78 -24.36 -11.84
C GLY A 315 -17.96 -24.38 -10.33
N GLU A 316 -17.97 -25.59 -9.76
CA GLU A 316 -18.02 -25.80 -8.32
C GLU A 316 -16.71 -25.39 -7.65
N ARG A 317 -16.72 -25.33 -6.31
CA ARG A 317 -15.59 -24.84 -5.53
C ARG A 317 -14.34 -25.68 -5.79
N GLU A 318 -14.49 -26.96 -6.05
CA GLU A 318 -13.44 -27.98 -6.24
C GLU A 318 -12.73 -27.85 -7.59
N GLU A 319 -13.34 -27.16 -8.55
CA GLU A 319 -12.83 -27.02 -9.92
C GLU A 319 -11.91 -25.79 -10.10
N VAL A 320 -11.88 -24.86 -9.13
CA VAL A 320 -10.98 -23.69 -9.16
C VAL A 320 -9.49 -24.09 -9.06
N PRO A 321 -8.61 -23.69 -9.98
CA PRO A 321 -7.17 -23.98 -9.89
C PRO A 321 -6.54 -23.53 -8.56
N GLY A 322 -5.54 -24.25 -8.07
CA GLY A 322 -5.01 -23.99 -6.74
C GLY A 322 -3.83 -24.85 -6.28
N THR A 323 -3.32 -25.75 -7.11
CA THR A 323 -2.23 -26.66 -6.75
C THR A 323 -0.86 -26.14 -7.18
N TRP A 324 -0.82 -25.34 -8.25
CA TRP A 324 0.39 -24.67 -8.68
C TRP A 324 0.09 -23.33 -9.38
N LEU A 325 1.12 -22.49 -9.48
CA LEU A 325 1.12 -21.32 -10.35
C LEU A 325 2.47 -21.15 -11.04
N GLU A 326 2.44 -20.55 -12.22
CA GLU A 326 3.62 -20.06 -12.94
C GLU A 326 3.61 -18.53 -12.87
N ALA A 327 4.74 -17.96 -12.47
CA ALA A 327 4.94 -16.52 -12.40
C ALA A 327 6.04 -16.09 -13.36
N GLU A 328 5.76 -15.04 -14.11
CA GLU A 328 6.67 -14.40 -15.06
C GLU A 328 7.35 -13.17 -14.46
N ARG A 329 8.41 -12.69 -15.12
CA ARG A 329 9.12 -11.45 -14.78
C ARG A 329 9.60 -11.48 -13.33
N ALA A 330 10.29 -12.56 -12.98
CA ALA A 330 10.83 -12.80 -11.66
C ALA A 330 11.82 -11.69 -11.27
N ILE A 331 11.63 -11.15 -10.07
CA ILE A 331 12.55 -10.20 -9.45
C ILE A 331 12.98 -10.81 -8.12
N TRP A 332 14.28 -10.97 -7.96
CA TRP A 332 14.90 -11.45 -6.73
C TRP A 332 15.47 -10.27 -5.98
N VAL A 333 15.08 -10.10 -4.72
CA VAL A 333 15.44 -8.93 -3.91
C VAL A 333 16.96 -8.78 -3.83
N ARG A 334 17.68 -9.89 -3.61
CA ARG A 334 19.15 -9.94 -3.56
C ARG A 334 19.80 -10.22 -4.93
N GLY A 335 19.06 -10.01 -6.02
CA GLY A 335 19.55 -10.15 -7.40
C GLY A 335 19.57 -11.59 -7.95
N LYS A 336 19.44 -12.63 -7.12
CA LYS A 336 19.39 -14.03 -7.56
C LYS A 336 18.56 -14.92 -6.64
N PRO A 337 18.00 -16.03 -7.16
CA PRO A 337 17.36 -17.04 -6.31
C PRO A 337 18.38 -17.75 -5.41
N PRO A 338 17.95 -18.36 -4.29
CA PRO A 338 18.82 -19.17 -3.44
C PRO A 338 19.34 -20.46 -4.11
N ALA A 339 18.54 -21.05 -4.99
CA ALA A 339 18.83 -22.26 -5.75
C ALA A 339 17.82 -22.37 -6.92
N GLU A 340 18.06 -23.27 -7.87
CA GLU A 340 17.10 -23.59 -8.94
C GLU A 340 15.82 -24.22 -8.40
N GLU A 341 15.90 -25.00 -7.32
CA GLU A 341 14.75 -25.58 -6.63
C GLU A 341 14.93 -25.48 -5.11
N PHE A 342 13.90 -25.00 -4.39
CA PHE A 342 13.96 -24.85 -2.94
C PHE A 342 12.57 -24.81 -2.28
N GLN A 343 12.53 -25.05 -0.97
CA GLN A 343 11.32 -24.90 -0.15
C GLN A 343 11.21 -23.46 0.39
N ALA A 344 10.00 -22.92 0.36
CA ALA A 344 9.70 -21.57 0.84
C ALA A 344 8.23 -21.44 1.25
N THR A 345 7.81 -20.24 1.64
CA THR A 345 6.40 -19.88 1.69
C THR A 345 6.11 -18.79 0.66
N ALA A 346 4.88 -18.70 0.16
CA ALA A 346 4.51 -17.69 -0.82
C ALA A 346 3.14 -17.09 -0.57
N MET A 347 3.00 -15.79 -0.82
CA MET A 347 1.71 -15.11 -0.91
C MET A 347 1.36 -14.92 -2.39
N ALA A 348 0.22 -15.46 -2.82
CA ALA A 348 -0.30 -15.28 -4.18
C ALA A 348 -1.29 -14.10 -4.30
N ARG A 349 -1.59 -13.45 -3.17
CA ARG A 349 -2.45 -12.26 -3.07
C ARG A 349 -2.08 -11.46 -1.83
N TYR A 350 -2.14 -10.14 -1.94
CA TYR A 350 -1.93 -9.26 -0.79
C TYR A 350 -2.93 -9.55 0.35
N ASN A 351 -2.50 -9.38 1.61
CA ASN A 351 -3.28 -9.67 2.81
C ASN A 351 -3.77 -11.14 2.92
N THR A 352 -3.05 -12.09 2.32
CA THR A 352 -3.28 -13.52 2.56
C THR A 352 -2.11 -14.13 3.33
N PRO A 353 -2.35 -15.14 4.19
CA PRO A 353 -1.25 -15.86 4.83
C PRO A 353 -0.35 -16.52 3.78
N PRO A 354 0.99 -16.44 3.94
CA PRO A 354 1.91 -17.15 3.06
C PRO A 354 1.75 -18.66 3.23
N VAL A 355 1.70 -19.38 2.10
CA VAL A 355 1.47 -20.83 2.06
C VAL A 355 2.78 -21.57 1.75
N PRO A 356 3.11 -22.68 2.44
CA PRO A 356 4.25 -23.52 2.11
C PRO A 356 4.21 -24.00 0.65
N CYS A 357 5.34 -23.88 -0.05
CA CYS A 357 5.46 -24.26 -1.44
C CYS A 357 6.90 -24.69 -1.79
N ARG A 358 6.99 -25.52 -2.83
CA ARG A 358 8.24 -25.80 -3.53
C ARG A 358 8.36 -24.85 -4.71
N VAL A 359 9.47 -24.12 -4.77
CA VAL A 359 9.79 -23.17 -5.85
C VAL A 359 10.71 -23.84 -6.84
N ARG A 360 10.39 -23.76 -8.14
CA ARG A 360 11.31 -24.10 -9.24
C ARG A 360 11.55 -22.87 -10.10
N VAL A 361 12.80 -22.50 -10.30
CA VAL A 361 13.21 -21.34 -11.10
C VAL A 361 13.53 -21.79 -12.52
N GLU A 362 13.01 -21.06 -13.51
CA GLU A 362 13.13 -21.37 -14.93
C GLU A 362 13.47 -20.08 -15.69
N GLY A 363 14.77 -19.74 -15.74
CA GLY A 363 15.24 -18.49 -16.33
C GLY A 363 14.69 -17.25 -15.60
N GLU A 364 13.90 -16.44 -16.31
CA GLU A 364 13.23 -15.25 -15.76
C GLU A 364 11.87 -15.54 -15.12
N ASN A 365 11.47 -16.82 -15.05
CA ASN A 365 10.20 -17.26 -14.50
C ASN A 365 10.40 -18.21 -13.31
N PHE A 366 9.33 -18.50 -12.59
CA PHE A 366 9.32 -19.59 -11.61
C PHE A 366 7.94 -20.24 -11.50
N THR A 367 7.93 -21.51 -11.10
CA THR A 367 6.71 -22.23 -10.71
C THR A 367 6.69 -22.42 -9.19
N LEU A 368 5.52 -22.23 -8.59
CA LEU A 368 5.25 -22.63 -7.21
C LEU A 368 4.33 -23.85 -7.20
N TYR A 369 4.74 -24.87 -6.47
CA TYR A 369 3.94 -26.07 -6.22
C TYR A 369 3.51 -26.08 -4.76
N PHE A 370 2.21 -26.08 -4.50
CA PHE A 370 1.65 -26.07 -3.14
C PHE A 370 1.31 -27.50 -2.69
N GLY A 371 1.66 -27.84 -1.45
CA GLY A 371 1.30 -29.13 -0.86
C GLY A 371 -0.19 -29.27 -0.53
N SER A 372 -0.88 -28.15 -0.40
CA SER A 372 -2.32 -28.06 -0.21
C SER A 372 -2.92 -27.01 -1.16
N ARG A 373 -4.20 -27.16 -1.48
CA ARG A 373 -4.87 -26.28 -2.44
C ARG A 373 -4.97 -24.85 -1.90
N VAL A 374 -4.44 -23.90 -2.68
CA VAL A 374 -4.55 -22.46 -2.44
C VAL A 374 -5.78 -21.93 -3.15
N TRP A 375 -6.63 -21.20 -2.42
CA TRP A 375 -7.85 -20.67 -2.98
C TRP A 375 -7.59 -19.50 -3.93
N ALA A 376 -8.22 -19.54 -5.11
CA ALA A 376 -8.32 -18.43 -6.06
C ALA A 376 -6.98 -17.86 -6.52
N LEU A 377 -6.06 -18.73 -6.95
CA LEU A 377 -4.87 -18.30 -7.68
C LEU A 377 -5.33 -17.56 -8.96
N THR A 378 -4.88 -16.33 -9.14
CA THR A 378 -5.46 -15.41 -10.13
C THR A 378 -4.38 -14.80 -11.01
N PRO A 379 -4.38 -15.08 -12.33
CA PRO A 379 -3.47 -14.42 -13.27
C PRO A 379 -3.55 -12.89 -13.20
N GLY A 380 -2.40 -12.22 -13.30
CA GLY A 380 -2.25 -10.77 -13.12
C GLY A 380 -1.95 -10.33 -11.67
N GLN A 381 -2.29 -11.13 -10.66
CA GLN A 381 -1.80 -10.90 -9.29
C GLN A 381 -0.30 -11.19 -9.21
N HIS A 382 0.32 -10.89 -8.08
CA HIS A 382 1.73 -11.22 -7.86
C HIS A 382 1.87 -12.41 -6.91
N ALA A 383 2.86 -13.24 -7.17
CA ALA A 383 3.34 -14.25 -6.24
C ALA A 383 4.64 -13.74 -5.61
N VAL A 384 4.66 -13.61 -4.28
CA VAL A 384 5.84 -13.15 -3.53
C VAL A 384 6.32 -14.27 -2.62
N ILE A 385 7.61 -14.58 -2.69
CA ILE A 385 8.28 -15.72 -2.05
C ILE A 385 9.02 -15.23 -0.81
N TYR A 386 8.85 -15.97 0.28
CA TYR A 386 9.39 -15.65 1.60
C TYR A 386 10.20 -16.80 2.18
N ARG A 387 11.19 -16.45 3.02
CA ARG A 387 11.88 -17.35 3.94
C ARG A 387 11.84 -16.75 5.33
N GLY A 388 10.93 -17.25 6.17
CA GLY A 388 10.61 -16.59 7.44
C GLY A 388 10.09 -15.18 7.18
N ASP A 389 10.79 -14.17 7.71
CA ASP A 389 10.48 -12.76 7.47
C ASP A 389 11.11 -12.20 6.20
N GLU A 390 12.06 -12.88 5.56
CA GLU A 390 12.79 -12.33 4.41
C GLU A 390 12.01 -12.52 3.11
N VAL A 391 11.84 -11.44 2.35
CA VAL A 391 11.33 -11.48 0.98
C VAL A 391 12.47 -11.92 0.07
N LEU A 392 12.32 -13.09 -0.56
CA LEU A 392 13.31 -13.60 -1.51
C LEU A 392 13.14 -12.95 -2.88
N GLY A 393 11.90 -12.81 -3.33
CA GLY A 393 11.56 -12.30 -4.64
C GLY A 393 10.09 -12.48 -4.97
N GLY A 394 9.72 -12.25 -6.22
CA GLY A 394 8.37 -12.48 -6.70
C GLY A 394 8.21 -12.25 -8.19
N GLY A 395 7.00 -12.48 -8.70
CA GLY A 395 6.66 -12.36 -10.12
C GLY A 395 5.18 -12.10 -10.32
N VAL A 396 4.77 -11.89 -11.58
CA VAL A 396 3.35 -11.75 -11.96
C VAL A 396 2.82 -13.14 -12.29
N ILE A 397 1.70 -13.55 -11.70
CA ILE A 397 1.08 -14.84 -11.97
C ILE A 397 0.58 -14.82 -13.42
N ALA A 398 1.12 -15.72 -14.25
CA ALA A 398 0.74 -15.87 -15.65
C ALA A 398 -0.25 -17.01 -15.83
N ARG A 399 -0.02 -18.14 -15.14
CA ARG A 399 -0.83 -19.36 -15.26
C ARG A 399 -1.03 -20.03 -13.90
N VAL A 400 -2.10 -20.79 -13.78
CA VAL A 400 -2.50 -21.49 -12.56
C VAL A 400 -3.08 -22.85 -12.93
N GLY A 401 -2.95 -23.83 -12.03
CA GLY A 401 -3.54 -25.16 -12.21
C GLY A 401 -3.86 -25.88 -10.91
#